data_AF-A0A0B4H3U7-F1
#
_entry.id   AF-A0A0B4H3U7-F1
#
_cell.length_a   1.000
_cell.length_b   1.000
_cell.length_c   1.000
_cell.angle_alpha   90.00
_cell.angle_beta   90.00
_cell.angle_gamma   90.00
#
_symmetry.space_group_name_H-M   'P 1'
#
loop_
_entity.id
_entity.type
_entity.pdbx_description
1 polymer ?
#
loop_
_entity_poly.entity_id
_entity_poly.type
_entity_poly.pdbx_seq_one_letter_code
_entity_poly.pdbx_strand_id
1 'polypeptide(L)'
;MLTKTILAITALATTAFTAPLEARSDPPSGSVYIAPTALYVYDVFTGAIGPKTTNAVVEKGRAVHEKTTLMTFEYPMATANKKCALYFKYDSVSWSGTDKLAIFSSLKPAPGGATSDWGPGNQRNNQLGIWKRPSPSSSPSWADWEATYGGLSVPQDCKPGKTEAFEIVGQGDETWISYADAIGGVRIAYW
;
A
#
# COMPACT_ATOMS: atom_id res chain seq x y z
N MET A 1 -5.14 -62.60 30.57
CA MET A 1 -5.71 -61.39 29.95
C MET A 1 -5.06 -60.16 30.57
N LEU A 2 -4.32 -59.37 29.81
CA LEU A 2 -4.32 -57.90 29.75
C LEU A 2 -3.05 -57.43 29.03
N THR A 3 -3.20 -57.15 27.75
CA THR A 3 -2.20 -56.57 26.87
C THR A 3 -1.97 -55.10 27.28
N LYS A 4 -0.71 -54.71 27.54
CA LYS A 4 -0.34 -53.32 27.81
C LYS A 4 -0.22 -52.55 26.49
N THR A 5 -1.12 -51.60 26.27
CA THR A 5 -1.07 -50.67 25.14
C THR A 5 -0.10 -49.53 25.46
N ILE A 6 0.94 -49.36 24.65
CA ILE A 6 1.84 -48.20 24.69
C ILE A 6 1.34 -47.22 23.62
N LEU A 7 0.84 -46.04 24.03
CA LEU A 7 0.56 -44.92 23.12
C LEU A 7 1.85 -44.13 22.94
N ALA A 8 2.41 -44.12 21.72
CA ALA A 8 3.47 -43.20 21.33
C ALA A 8 2.84 -41.93 20.73
N ILE A 9 3.02 -40.78 21.40
CA ILE A 9 2.58 -39.47 20.90
C ILE A 9 3.78 -38.83 20.19
N THR A 10 3.79 -38.86 18.86
CA THR A 10 4.73 -38.09 18.04
C THR A 10 4.23 -36.65 17.89
N ALA A 11 4.82 -35.73 18.66
CA ALA A 11 4.62 -34.30 18.45
C ALA A 11 5.46 -33.85 17.25
N LEU A 12 4.82 -33.59 16.09
CA LEU A 12 5.47 -32.88 15.00
C LEU A 12 5.56 -31.40 15.38
N ALA A 13 6.77 -30.96 15.75
CA ALA A 13 7.08 -29.55 15.89
C ALA A 13 7.13 -28.91 14.49
N THR A 14 6.05 -28.26 14.08
CA THR A 14 6.05 -27.36 12.92
C THR A 14 6.79 -26.08 13.31
N THR A 15 8.08 -26.01 12.99
CA THR A 15 8.82 -24.74 13.03
C THR A 15 8.29 -23.85 11.91
N ALA A 16 7.37 -22.95 12.25
CA ALA A 16 6.99 -21.87 11.35
C ALA A 16 8.19 -20.95 11.18
N PHE A 17 8.79 -20.94 9.99
CA PHE A 17 9.76 -19.92 9.61
C PHE A 17 9.02 -18.57 9.49
N THR A 18 8.90 -17.86 10.60
CA THR A 18 8.62 -16.42 10.55
C THR A 18 9.87 -15.77 10.00
N ALA A 19 9.89 -15.48 8.70
CA ALA A 19 10.91 -14.62 8.13
C ALA A 19 10.94 -13.32 8.95
N PRO A 20 12.11 -12.86 9.41
CA PRO A 20 12.19 -11.62 10.17
C PRO A 20 11.63 -10.49 9.29
N LEU A 21 10.77 -9.65 9.89
CA LEU A 21 10.33 -8.40 9.27
C LEU A 21 11.58 -7.50 9.19
N GLU A 22 12.27 -7.50 8.05
CA GLU A 22 13.26 -6.45 7.79
C GLU A 22 12.48 -5.14 7.62
N ALA A 23 12.72 -4.20 8.54
CA ALA A 23 12.21 -2.85 8.40
C ALA A 23 12.79 -2.25 7.11
N ARG A 24 11.96 -2.19 6.07
CA ARG A 24 12.37 -1.74 4.74
C ARG A 24 12.06 -0.26 4.62
N SER A 25 12.94 0.56 5.19
CA SER A 25 12.85 2.02 5.08
C SER A 25 13.14 2.44 3.65
N ASP A 26 14.26 1.95 3.06
CA ASP A 26 14.72 2.43 1.75
C ASP A 26 14.48 1.43 0.59
N PRO A 27 14.27 1.94 -0.64
CA PRO A 27 14.42 1.17 -1.86
C PRO A 27 15.85 0.66 -2.05
N PRO A 28 16.05 -0.50 -2.70
CA PRO A 28 17.39 -0.97 -3.04
C PRO A 28 18.18 0.09 -3.80
N SER A 29 19.49 0.15 -3.55
CA SER A 29 20.38 1.10 -4.23
C SER A 29 20.28 0.96 -5.75
N GLY A 30 20.19 2.09 -6.45
CA GLY A 30 20.04 2.13 -7.90
C GLY A 30 18.62 1.84 -8.42
N SER A 31 17.62 1.70 -7.53
CA SER A 31 16.22 1.54 -7.95
C SER A 31 15.75 2.74 -8.77
N VAL A 32 14.91 2.44 -9.77
CA VAL A 32 14.16 3.44 -10.53
C VAL A 32 12.69 3.38 -10.10
N TYR A 33 11.98 4.50 -10.19
CA TYR A 33 10.63 4.64 -9.62
C TYR A 33 9.59 4.91 -10.69
N ILE A 34 8.46 4.22 -10.56
CA ILE A 34 7.22 4.49 -11.31
C ILE A 34 6.32 5.29 -10.37
N ALA A 35 5.86 6.45 -10.83
CA ALA A 35 4.82 7.23 -10.17
C ALA A 35 3.43 6.85 -10.73
N PRO A 36 2.34 7.11 -9.99
CA PRO A 36 0.98 6.97 -10.53
C PRO A 36 0.81 7.75 -11.84
N THR A 37 0.16 7.14 -12.84
CA THR A 37 -0.25 7.83 -14.08
C THR A 37 -1.59 8.55 -13.91
N ALA A 38 -2.39 8.14 -12.94
CA ALA A 38 -3.63 8.79 -12.55
C ALA A 38 -3.88 8.69 -11.05
N LEU A 39 -4.46 9.75 -10.49
CA LEU A 39 -4.72 9.87 -9.08
C LEU A 39 -6.07 10.56 -8.86
N TYR A 40 -6.86 10.03 -7.92
CA TYR A 40 -8.21 10.50 -7.63
C TYR A 40 -8.46 10.47 -6.12
N VAL A 41 -9.30 11.37 -5.62
CA VAL A 41 -9.81 11.31 -4.25
C VAL A 41 -11.18 10.63 -4.27
N TYR A 42 -11.33 9.57 -3.47
CA TYR A 42 -12.57 8.85 -3.28
C TYR A 42 -13.19 9.23 -1.95
N ASP A 43 -14.49 9.54 -1.98
CA ASP A 43 -15.30 9.81 -0.80
C ASP A 43 -15.97 8.51 -0.36
N VAL A 44 -15.57 7.99 0.81
CA VAL A 44 -15.96 6.65 1.27
C VAL A 44 -17.45 6.57 1.59
N PHE A 45 -18.03 7.67 2.08
CA PHE A 45 -19.44 7.71 2.47
C PHE A 45 -20.37 7.73 1.26
N THR A 46 -20.07 8.58 0.29
CA THR A 46 -20.93 8.76 -0.90
C THR A 46 -20.60 7.81 -2.04
N GLY A 47 -19.39 7.25 -2.06
CA GLY A 47 -18.87 6.55 -3.22
C GLY A 47 -18.41 7.47 -4.35
N ALA A 48 -18.39 8.78 -4.15
CA ALA A 48 -18.00 9.69 -5.22
C ALA A 48 -16.48 9.62 -5.49
N ILE A 49 -16.09 9.62 -6.76
CA ILE A 49 -14.72 9.83 -7.21
C ILE A 49 -14.62 11.26 -7.74
N GLY A 50 -13.69 12.04 -7.21
CA GLY A 50 -13.40 13.39 -7.69
C GLY A 50 -12.76 13.40 -9.09
N PRO A 51 -12.49 14.59 -9.66
CA PRO A 51 -11.73 14.69 -10.90
C PRO A 51 -10.30 14.15 -10.72
N LYS A 52 -9.65 13.77 -11.83
CA LYS A 52 -8.22 13.45 -11.83
C LYS A 52 -7.44 14.61 -11.23
N THR A 53 -6.54 14.32 -10.30
CA THR A 53 -5.78 15.31 -9.54
C THR A 53 -4.30 14.93 -9.51
N THR A 54 -3.45 15.88 -9.14
CA THR A 54 -2.03 15.67 -8.82
C THR A 54 -1.77 15.66 -7.31
N ASN A 55 -2.80 15.92 -6.51
CA ASN A 55 -2.72 15.95 -5.05
C ASN A 55 -3.52 14.78 -4.46
N ALA A 56 -2.84 13.96 -3.65
CA ALA A 56 -3.45 12.91 -2.87
C ALA A 56 -3.99 13.46 -1.56
N VAL A 57 -5.12 12.92 -1.12
CA VAL A 57 -5.71 13.19 0.18
C VAL A 57 -6.22 11.88 0.78
N VAL A 58 -5.82 11.63 2.02
CA VAL A 58 -6.38 10.56 2.85
C VAL A 58 -6.87 11.21 4.13
N GLU A 59 -8.11 10.93 4.50
CA GLU A 59 -8.75 11.49 5.68
C GLU A 59 -9.63 10.43 6.34
N LYS A 60 -9.36 10.15 7.62
CA LYS A 60 -10.09 9.20 8.44
C LYS A 60 -10.39 9.82 9.79
N GLY A 61 -11.62 9.67 10.28
CA GLY A 61 -12.02 10.09 11.64
C GLY A 61 -12.04 11.60 11.91
N ARG A 62 -11.90 12.48 10.89
CA ARG A 62 -11.87 13.95 11.06
C ARG A 62 -13.03 14.68 10.41
N ALA A 63 -13.37 14.30 9.18
CA ALA A 63 -14.49 14.85 8.44
C ALA A 63 -15.72 13.96 8.57
N VAL A 64 -16.89 14.52 8.22
CA VAL A 64 -18.14 13.77 8.10
C VAL A 64 -17.98 12.63 7.10
N HIS A 65 -17.22 12.85 6.01
CA HIS A 65 -16.91 11.83 5.02
C HIS A 65 -15.42 11.54 5.00
N GLU A 66 -15.07 10.28 5.23
CA GLU A 66 -13.70 9.80 5.04
C GLU A 66 -13.30 9.88 3.57
N LYS A 67 -12.02 10.12 3.33
CA LYS A 67 -11.44 10.22 2.00
C LYS A 67 -10.27 9.26 1.86
N THR A 68 -10.17 8.62 0.71
CA THR A 68 -9.03 7.78 0.34
C THR A 68 -8.49 8.25 -1.01
N THR A 69 -7.27 7.83 -1.34
CA THR A 69 -6.67 8.16 -2.63
C THR A 69 -6.55 6.91 -3.48
N LEU A 70 -7.07 7.01 -4.70
CA LEU A 70 -7.00 5.99 -5.74
C LEU A 70 -5.85 6.31 -6.67
N MET A 71 -5.09 5.29 -7.05
CA MET A 71 -3.90 5.46 -7.88
C MET A 71 -3.86 4.39 -8.94
N THR A 72 -3.52 4.78 -10.16
CA THR A 72 -3.26 3.86 -11.27
C THR A 72 -1.79 3.94 -11.63
N PHE A 73 -1.16 2.78 -11.84
CA PHE A 73 0.23 2.67 -12.28
C PHE A 73 0.29 1.89 -13.59
N GLU A 74 1.17 2.32 -14.48
CA GLU A 74 1.50 1.61 -15.71
C GLU A 74 2.96 1.18 -15.66
N TYR A 75 3.20 -0.11 -15.84
CA TYR A 75 4.55 -0.66 -15.83
C TYR A 75 5.22 -0.40 -17.18
N PRO A 76 6.30 0.38 -17.24
CA PRO A 76 7.03 0.57 -18.49
C PRO A 76 7.71 -0.74 -18.90
N MET A 77 7.93 -0.93 -20.20
CA MET A 77 8.63 -2.12 -20.71
C MET A 77 10.05 -2.28 -20.15
N ALA A 78 10.67 -1.20 -19.68
CA ALA A 78 11.97 -1.21 -18.99
C ALA A 78 11.99 -2.05 -17.69
N THR A 79 10.81 -2.42 -17.17
CA THR A 79 10.70 -3.32 -16.00
C THR A 79 10.82 -4.80 -16.35
N ALA A 80 11.03 -5.16 -17.63
CA ALA A 80 11.19 -6.55 -18.03
C ALA A 80 12.38 -7.20 -17.31
N ASN A 81 12.13 -8.39 -16.74
CA ASN A 81 13.09 -9.16 -15.94
C ASN A 81 13.62 -8.42 -14.70
N LYS A 82 12.86 -7.45 -14.17
CA LYS A 82 13.19 -6.70 -12.95
C LYS A 82 12.34 -7.16 -11.77
N LYS A 83 12.81 -6.86 -10.55
CA LYS A 83 11.99 -6.98 -9.35
C LYS A 83 11.29 -5.65 -9.09
N CYS A 84 10.06 -5.72 -8.60
CA CYS A 84 9.23 -4.58 -8.26
C CYS A 84 8.71 -4.69 -6.82
N ALA A 85 8.60 -3.56 -6.14
CA ALA A 85 7.92 -3.43 -4.86
C ALA A 85 7.38 -2.01 -4.65
N LEU A 86 6.37 -1.89 -3.79
CA LEU A 86 5.77 -0.64 -3.37
C LEU A 86 6.58 0.02 -2.26
N TYR A 87 6.63 1.34 -2.33
CA TYR A 87 7.24 2.23 -1.36
C TYR A 87 6.40 3.49 -1.20
N PHE A 88 6.53 4.16 -0.06
CA PHE A 88 5.91 5.46 0.17
C PHE A 88 6.99 6.50 0.44
N LYS A 89 7.15 7.44 -0.49
CA LYS A 89 8.07 8.57 -0.39
C LYS A 89 7.46 9.64 0.51
N TYR A 90 8.11 9.95 1.62
CA TYR A 90 7.61 10.86 2.64
C TYR A 90 7.99 12.33 2.40
N ASP A 91 8.81 12.62 1.38
CA ASP A 91 9.24 13.99 1.05
C ASP A 91 8.05 14.94 0.85
N SER A 92 8.03 16.03 1.62
CA SER A 92 6.99 17.07 1.59
C SER A 92 5.56 16.55 1.79
N VAL A 93 5.39 15.43 2.50
CA VAL A 93 4.09 14.90 2.89
C VAL A 93 3.61 15.60 4.16
N SER A 94 2.40 16.20 4.09
CA SER A 94 1.73 16.73 5.28
C SER A 94 0.98 15.59 5.96
N TRP A 95 1.25 15.36 7.25
CA TRP A 95 0.73 14.20 7.98
C TRP A 95 0.30 14.59 9.41
N SER A 96 -0.89 14.19 9.83
CA SER A 96 -1.35 14.32 11.23
C SER A 96 -2.33 13.21 11.64
N GLY A 97 -2.60 13.08 12.95
CA GLY A 97 -3.32 11.93 13.51
C GLY A 97 -2.37 10.77 13.80
N THR A 98 -2.82 9.54 13.57
CA THR A 98 -1.98 8.34 13.59
C THR A 98 -0.90 8.44 12.52
N ASP A 99 0.22 7.79 12.76
CA ASP A 99 1.37 7.74 11.87
C ASP A 99 1.29 6.60 10.85
N LYS A 100 0.09 6.08 10.53
CA LYS A 100 -0.07 4.87 9.71
C LYS A 100 -0.96 5.04 8.49
N LEU A 101 -0.57 4.38 7.39
CA LEU A 101 -1.34 4.24 6.16
C LEU A 101 -1.45 2.78 5.77
N ALA A 102 -2.65 2.33 5.42
CA ALA A 102 -2.86 1.05 4.77
C ALA A 102 -2.88 1.21 3.24
N ILE A 103 -2.32 0.24 2.53
CA ILE A 103 -2.34 0.17 1.07
C ILE A 103 -3.07 -1.11 0.65
N PHE A 104 -3.99 -0.96 -0.29
CA PHE A 104 -4.77 -2.06 -0.87
C PHE A 104 -4.58 -2.11 -2.38
N SER A 105 -4.63 -3.30 -2.96
CA SER A 105 -4.86 -3.43 -4.40
C SER A 105 -6.32 -3.15 -4.73
N SER A 106 -6.58 -2.74 -5.97
CA SER A 106 -7.93 -2.53 -6.51
C SER A 106 -8.21 -3.54 -7.62
N LEU A 107 -9.45 -4.02 -7.71
CA LEU A 107 -9.86 -4.95 -8.78
C LEU A 107 -9.81 -4.29 -10.17
N LYS A 108 -10.02 -2.96 -10.22
CA LYS A 108 -9.99 -2.15 -11.42
C LYS A 108 -9.46 -0.74 -11.13
N PRO A 109 -8.82 -0.07 -12.11
CA PRO A 109 -8.57 1.36 -12.04
C PRO A 109 -9.86 2.17 -11.90
N ALA A 110 -9.74 3.39 -11.35
CA ALA A 110 -10.81 4.38 -11.38
C ALA A 110 -11.25 4.65 -12.84
N PRO A 111 -12.52 5.04 -13.10
CA PRO A 111 -13.11 5.07 -14.45
C PRO A 111 -12.57 6.16 -15.38
N GLY A 112 -11.52 6.88 -14.98
CA GLY A 112 -10.90 7.92 -15.79
C GLY A 112 -11.44 9.33 -15.53
N GLY A 113 -12.58 9.48 -14.84
CA GLY A 113 -13.21 10.77 -14.56
C GLY A 113 -14.00 10.79 -13.25
N ALA A 114 -14.52 11.97 -12.92
CA ALA A 114 -15.36 12.14 -11.75
C ALA A 114 -16.69 11.39 -11.89
N THR A 115 -17.18 10.80 -10.81
CA THR A 115 -18.47 10.09 -10.78
C THR A 115 -19.09 10.17 -9.40
N SER A 116 -20.41 10.26 -9.32
CA SER A 116 -21.19 10.19 -8.08
C SER A 116 -21.65 8.77 -7.73
N ASP A 117 -21.57 7.83 -8.68
CA ASP A 117 -22.29 6.55 -8.63
C ASP A 117 -21.34 5.34 -8.63
N TRP A 118 -20.07 5.56 -8.22
CA TRP A 118 -19.14 4.46 -8.01
C TRP A 118 -19.53 3.75 -6.71
N GLY A 119 -20.43 2.78 -6.84
CA GLY A 119 -21.06 2.06 -5.73
C GLY A 119 -20.10 1.66 -4.60
N PRO A 120 -20.63 1.43 -3.39
CA PRO A 120 -19.83 1.36 -2.17
C PRO A 120 -18.70 0.33 -2.26
N GLY A 121 -17.52 0.69 -1.75
CA GLY A 121 -16.38 -0.21 -1.57
C GLY A 121 -15.21 -0.04 -2.55
N ASN A 122 -15.26 0.93 -3.47
CA ASN A 122 -14.16 1.34 -4.36
C ASN A 122 -13.41 0.20 -5.09
N GLN A 123 -14.04 -0.96 -5.26
CA GLN A 123 -13.36 -2.14 -5.83
C GLN A 123 -12.07 -2.51 -5.07
N ARG A 124 -11.99 -2.21 -3.76
CA ARG A 124 -10.85 -2.59 -2.91
C ARG A 124 -10.76 -4.12 -2.84
N ASN A 125 -9.56 -4.63 -3.03
CA ASN A 125 -9.26 -6.06 -2.98
C ASN A 125 -8.40 -6.38 -1.75
N ASN A 126 -7.18 -6.88 -1.96
CA ASN A 126 -6.33 -7.34 -0.88
C ASN A 126 -5.57 -6.19 -0.23
N GLN A 127 -5.52 -6.16 1.10
CA GLN A 127 -4.56 -5.33 1.81
C GLN A 127 -3.16 -5.85 1.53
N LEU A 128 -2.26 -4.97 1.09
CA LEU A 128 -0.87 -5.34 0.79
C LEU A 128 0.04 -5.11 1.98
N GLY A 129 -0.25 -4.08 2.79
CA GLY A 129 0.50 -3.79 4.00
C GLY A 129 0.07 -2.50 4.68
N ILE A 130 0.87 -2.11 5.67
CA ILE A 130 0.72 -0.88 6.46
C ILE A 130 2.07 -0.18 6.47
N TRP A 131 2.11 1.05 5.98
CA TRP A 131 3.23 1.96 6.19
C TRP A 131 3.07 2.72 7.49
N LYS A 132 4.20 3.00 8.12
CA LYS A 132 4.33 3.89 9.25
C LYS A 132 5.26 5.04 8.90
N ARG A 133 4.87 6.27 9.25
CA ARG A 133 5.72 7.46 9.12
C ARG A 133 7.03 7.17 9.85
N PRO A 134 8.18 7.41 9.21
CA PRO A 134 9.45 7.12 9.82
C PRO A 134 9.68 8.01 11.05
N SER A 135 10.57 7.59 11.94
CA SER A 135 10.93 8.42 13.10
C SER A 135 11.43 9.79 12.63
N PRO A 136 10.96 10.91 13.22
CA PRO A 136 11.45 12.25 12.87
C PRO A 136 12.94 12.43 13.17
N SER A 137 13.54 11.58 14.02
CA SER A 137 14.97 11.63 14.34
C SER A 137 15.89 11.13 13.20
N SER A 138 15.36 10.36 12.26
CA SER A 138 16.14 9.74 11.16
C SER A 138 16.03 10.51 9.84
N SER A 139 15.10 11.46 9.71
CA SER A 139 14.78 12.20 8.48
C SER A 139 14.81 11.37 7.18
N PRO A 140 14.32 10.12 7.12
CA PRO A 140 14.42 9.35 5.89
C PRO A 140 13.34 9.82 4.91
N SER A 141 13.65 9.74 3.62
CA SER A 141 12.73 10.11 2.54
C SER A 141 11.62 9.08 2.30
N TRP A 142 11.59 7.99 3.06
CA TRP A 142 10.71 6.85 2.83
C TRP A 142 10.07 6.36 4.14
N ALA A 143 8.83 5.89 4.05
CA ALA A 143 8.12 5.30 5.17
C ALA A 143 8.57 3.87 5.46
N ASP A 144 8.51 3.51 6.74
CA ASP A 144 8.76 2.14 7.18
C ASP A 144 7.53 1.26 6.92
N TRP A 145 7.75 -0.03 6.67
CA TRP A 145 6.67 -1.00 6.74
C TRP A 145 6.44 -1.41 8.19
N GLU A 146 5.22 -1.22 8.69
CA GLU A 146 4.78 -1.78 9.96
C GLU A 146 4.33 -3.24 9.80
N ALA A 147 3.66 -3.54 8.68
CA ALA A 147 3.21 -4.87 8.35
C ALA A 147 3.14 -5.07 6.84
N THR A 148 3.43 -6.29 6.38
CA THR A 148 3.33 -6.70 4.98
C THR A 148 2.49 -7.98 4.87
N TYR A 149 1.66 -8.06 3.84
CA TYR A 149 0.71 -9.16 3.62
C TYR A 149 0.86 -9.80 2.23
N GLY A 150 1.98 -9.54 1.55
CA GLY A 150 2.27 -10.04 0.22
C GLY A 150 1.90 -9.07 -0.90
N GLY A 151 1.90 -9.57 -2.14
CA GLY A 151 1.82 -8.69 -3.30
C GLY A 151 3.04 -7.77 -3.35
N LEU A 152 2.87 -6.51 -3.73
CA LEU A 152 4.00 -5.59 -3.94
C LEU A 152 4.56 -5.03 -2.63
N SER A 153 4.03 -5.37 -1.45
CA SER A 153 4.70 -5.05 -0.18
C SER A 153 5.97 -5.87 0.03
N VAL A 154 6.21 -6.88 -0.80
CA VAL A 154 7.46 -7.64 -0.89
C VAL A 154 7.97 -7.63 -2.34
N PRO A 155 9.29 -7.76 -2.57
CA PRO A 155 9.84 -7.91 -3.91
C PRO A 155 9.22 -9.08 -4.69
N GLN A 156 8.73 -8.79 -5.89
CA GLN A 156 8.24 -9.81 -6.84
C GLN A 156 8.64 -9.43 -8.27
N ASP A 157 8.39 -10.31 -9.24
CA ASP A 157 8.61 -9.95 -10.64
C ASP A 157 7.71 -8.80 -11.06
N CYS A 158 8.29 -7.82 -11.77
CA CYS A 158 7.52 -6.75 -12.37
C CYS A 158 6.56 -7.30 -13.45
N LYS A 159 5.58 -6.48 -13.83
CA LYS A 159 4.55 -6.83 -14.83
C LYS A 159 4.60 -5.88 -16.03
N PRO A 160 5.62 -5.99 -16.92
CA PRO A 160 5.81 -5.04 -18.02
C PRO A 160 4.57 -4.87 -18.89
N GLY A 161 4.20 -3.63 -19.20
CA GLY A 161 3.05 -3.30 -20.04
C GLY A 161 1.69 -3.55 -19.38
N LYS A 162 1.65 -3.88 -18.09
CA LYS A 162 0.40 -4.02 -17.34
C LYS A 162 0.05 -2.75 -16.59
N THR A 163 -1.24 -2.60 -16.31
CA THR A 163 -1.80 -1.57 -15.45
C THR A 163 -2.23 -2.21 -14.14
N GLU A 164 -1.85 -1.60 -13.02
CA GLU A 164 -2.35 -1.96 -11.69
C GLU A 164 -2.93 -0.74 -11.00
N ALA A 165 -3.91 -0.95 -10.14
CA ALA A 165 -4.55 0.09 -9.37
C ALA A 165 -4.50 -0.23 -7.88
N PHE A 166 -4.39 0.81 -7.08
CA PHE A 166 -4.27 0.74 -5.63
C PHE A 166 -5.06 1.84 -4.95
N GLU A 167 -5.31 1.63 -3.67
CA GLU A 167 -5.95 2.60 -2.79
C GLU A 167 -5.13 2.74 -1.49
N ILE A 168 -4.83 3.98 -1.10
CA ILE A 168 -4.30 4.29 0.24
C ILE A 168 -5.40 4.81 1.16
N VAL A 169 -5.36 4.33 2.41
CA VAL A 169 -6.41 4.51 3.41
C VAL A 169 -5.77 4.85 4.75
N GLY A 170 -6.41 5.73 5.52
CA GLY A 170 -5.98 6.03 6.89
C GLY A 170 -6.07 4.80 7.77
N GLN A 171 -5.04 4.54 8.58
CA GLN A 171 -4.99 3.37 9.47
C GLN A 171 -5.03 3.81 10.94
N GLY A 172 -5.94 3.19 11.71
CA GLY A 172 -6.23 3.58 13.10
C GLY A 172 -7.48 4.47 13.22
N ASP A 173 -7.54 5.26 14.30
CA ASP A 173 -8.74 6.02 14.69
C ASP A 173 -8.89 7.33 13.92
N GLU A 174 -7.79 8.07 13.75
CA GLU A 174 -7.78 9.37 13.06
C GLU A 174 -6.52 9.49 12.21
N THR A 175 -6.64 9.74 10.91
CA THR A 175 -5.46 9.93 10.03
C THR A 175 -5.76 11.02 9.02
N TRP A 176 -4.84 11.94 8.80
CA TRP A 176 -4.90 12.87 7.69
C TRP A 176 -3.55 13.01 7.00
N ILE A 177 -3.55 12.83 5.68
CA ILE A 177 -2.38 12.95 4.82
C ILE A 177 -2.74 13.72 3.57
N SER A 178 -1.83 14.60 3.16
CA SER A 178 -1.88 15.28 1.87
C SER A 178 -0.49 15.41 1.28
N TYR A 179 -0.37 15.15 -0.03
CA TYR A 179 0.88 15.31 -0.76
C TYR A 179 0.65 15.59 -2.25
N ALA A 180 1.58 16.29 -2.86
CA ALA A 180 1.68 16.42 -4.31
C ALA A 180 2.42 15.20 -4.88
N ASP A 181 1.81 14.49 -5.82
CA ASP A 181 2.37 13.26 -6.38
C ASP A 181 3.68 13.49 -7.15
N ALA A 182 3.94 14.72 -7.62
CA ALA A 182 5.22 15.07 -8.23
C ALA A 182 6.41 14.99 -7.23
N ILE A 183 6.16 15.04 -5.92
CA ILE A 183 7.20 15.16 -4.89
C ILE A 183 7.27 13.91 -4.01
N GLY A 184 6.13 13.50 -3.46
CA GLY A 184 6.01 12.41 -2.50
C GLY A 184 4.90 11.42 -2.88
N GLY A 185 4.67 10.45 -1.99
CA GLY A 185 3.61 9.46 -2.13
C GLY A 185 4.09 8.10 -2.61
N VAL A 186 3.13 7.31 -3.08
CA VAL A 186 3.35 5.91 -3.43
C VAL A 186 4.17 5.78 -4.71
N ARG A 187 5.17 4.91 -4.69
CA ARG A 187 6.02 4.55 -5.82
C ARG A 187 6.10 3.05 -5.96
N ILE A 188 6.19 2.57 -7.20
CA ILE A 188 6.72 1.23 -7.46
C ILE A 188 8.20 1.41 -7.79
N ALA A 189 9.07 0.92 -6.93
CA ALA A 189 10.50 0.83 -7.20
C ALA A 189 10.78 -0.45 -8.00
N TYR A 190 11.69 -0.37 -8.97
CA TYR A 190 12.20 -1.53 -9.68
C TYR A 190 13.72 -1.53 -9.82
N TRP A 191 14.31 -2.73 -9.80
CA TRP A 191 15.76 -2.97 -9.87
C TRP A 191 16.09 -4.29 -10.56
#